data_AF-A0A1R4HVS9-F1
#
_entry.id   AF-A0A1R4HVS9-F1
#
_cell.length_a   1.000
_cell.length_b   1.000
_cell.length_c   1.000
_cell.angle_alpha   90.00
_cell.angle_beta   90.00
_cell.angle_gamma   90.00
#
_symmetry.space_group_name_H-M   'P 1'
#
loop_
_entity.id
_entity.type
_entity.pdbx_description
1 polymer ?
#
loop_
_entity_poly.entity_id
_entity_poly.type
_entity_poly.pdbx_seq_one_letter_code
_entity_poly.pdbx_strand_id
1 'polypeptide(L)'
;MGYSETFWRKRLERKNWVSLRRAAPPGHKLIEFHIIWKGQLFSGRIAVNRLNAGDMSTPGTVLFLIRRTDQITEGVWRLSAGGETGVVRRPWQK
;
A
#
# COMPACT_ATOMS: atom_id res chain seq x y z
N MET A 1 15.02 1.81 -10.97
CA MET A 1 14.05 1.01 -10.18
C MET A 1 14.78 -0.22 -9.68
N GLY A 2 14.82 -0.46 -8.36
CA GLY A 2 15.59 -1.59 -7.84
C GLY A 2 14.94 -2.93 -8.26
N TYR A 3 15.79 -3.89 -8.61
CA TYR A 3 15.36 -5.20 -9.08
C TYR A 3 14.54 -5.90 -7.98
N SER A 4 15.00 -5.88 -6.72
CA SER A 4 14.36 -6.57 -5.60
C SER A 4 12.93 -6.12 -5.30
N GLU A 5 12.62 -4.81 -5.39
CA GLU A 5 11.26 -4.30 -5.16
C GLU A 5 10.29 -4.77 -6.24
N THR A 6 10.74 -4.80 -7.50
CA THR A 6 9.93 -5.28 -8.61
C THR A 6 9.64 -6.78 -8.48
N PHE A 7 10.64 -7.58 -8.07
CA PHE A 7 10.43 -9.01 -7.80
C PHE A 7 9.49 -9.25 -6.65
N TRP A 8 9.62 -8.47 -5.57
CA TRP A 8 8.71 -8.52 -4.44
C TRP A 8 7.25 -8.25 -4.87
N ARG A 9 7.00 -7.19 -5.65
CA ARG A 9 5.67 -6.91 -6.19
C ARG A 9 5.14 -8.09 -7.00
N LYS A 10 5.93 -8.57 -7.98
CA LYS A 10 5.52 -9.70 -8.84
C LYS A 10 5.23 -10.97 -8.02
N ARG A 11 5.99 -11.23 -6.95
CA ARG A 11 5.74 -12.37 -6.04
C ARG A 11 4.41 -12.23 -5.31
N LEU A 12 4.03 -11.03 -4.89
CA LEU A 12 2.73 -10.77 -4.27
C LEU A 12 1.59 -10.84 -5.30
N GLU A 13 1.80 -10.35 -6.53
CA GLU A 13 0.79 -10.47 -7.59
C GLU A 13 0.44 -11.94 -7.90
N ARG A 14 1.42 -12.84 -7.87
CA ARG A 14 1.18 -14.30 -7.97
C ARG A 14 0.35 -14.89 -6.83
N LYS A 15 0.17 -14.14 -5.73
CA LYS A 15 -0.65 -14.50 -4.56
C LYS A 15 -1.95 -13.69 -4.51
N ASN A 16 -2.48 -13.28 -5.65
CA ASN A 16 -3.72 -12.50 -5.79
C ASN A 16 -3.68 -11.10 -5.15
N TRP A 17 -2.49 -10.51 -5.02
CA TRP A 17 -2.38 -9.09 -4.73
C TRP A 17 -2.46 -8.28 -6.02
N VAL A 18 -2.95 -7.05 -5.91
CA VAL A 18 -3.11 -6.12 -7.03
C VAL A 18 -2.12 -4.98 -6.84
N SER A 19 -1.33 -4.67 -7.88
CA SER A 19 -0.47 -3.49 -7.85
C SER A 19 -1.29 -2.21 -7.75
N LEU A 20 -0.86 -1.29 -6.88
CA LEU A 20 -1.45 0.05 -6.79
C LEU A 20 -1.30 0.83 -8.11
N ARG A 21 -0.26 0.55 -8.91
CA ARG A 21 -0.09 1.15 -10.24
C ARG A 21 -1.06 0.59 -11.29
N ARG A 22 -1.62 -0.61 -11.05
CA ARG A 22 -2.56 -1.26 -11.97
C ARG A 22 -4.00 -0.88 -11.67
N ALA A 23 -4.38 -0.86 -10.39
CA ALA A 23 -5.72 -0.49 -9.97
C ALA A 23 -5.71 0.11 -8.57
N ALA A 24 -6.52 1.14 -8.36
CA ALA A 24 -6.75 1.70 -7.04
C ALA A 24 -7.63 0.76 -6.20
N PRO A 25 -7.40 0.66 -4.88
CA PRO A 25 -8.26 -0.09 -3.99
C PRO A 25 -9.66 0.53 -3.90
N PRO A 26 -10.71 -0.29 -3.69
CA PRO A 26 -12.07 0.21 -3.50
C PRO A 26 -12.17 1.02 -2.20
N GLY A 27 -12.81 2.19 -2.28
CA GLY A 27 -12.94 3.12 -1.16
C GLY A 27 -13.65 2.54 0.08
N HIS A 28 -14.69 1.74 -0.14
CA HIS A 28 -15.64 1.32 0.89
C HIS A 28 -15.33 -0.05 1.53
N LYS A 29 -14.31 -0.77 1.05
CA LYS A 29 -13.96 -2.10 1.58
C LYS A 29 -12.70 -2.02 2.43
N LEU A 30 -12.60 -2.91 3.40
CA LEU A 30 -11.36 -3.14 4.13
C LEU A 30 -10.35 -3.80 3.20
N ILE A 31 -9.19 -3.19 3.05
CA ILE A 31 -8.07 -3.73 2.28
C ILE A 31 -6.91 -4.09 3.20
N GLU A 32 -6.13 -5.07 2.77
CA GLU A 32 -4.75 -5.24 3.21
C GLU A 32 -3.83 -4.58 2.19
N PHE A 33 -2.79 -3.90 2.65
CA PHE A 33 -1.84 -3.24 1.76
C PHE A 33 -0.39 -3.41 2.22
N HIS A 34 0.51 -3.34 1.24
CA HIS A 34 1.94 -3.22 1.45
C HIS A 34 2.50 -2.17 0.49
N ILE A 35 3.23 -1.18 1.00
CA ILE A 35 3.78 -0.08 0.21
C ILE A 35 5.23 0.17 0.63
N ILE A 36 6.13 0.21 -0.34
CA ILE A 36 7.53 0.58 -0.18
C ILE A 36 7.66 2.07 -0.53
N TRP A 37 8.08 2.87 0.44
CA TRP A 37 8.32 4.30 0.26
C TRP A 37 9.50 4.76 1.11
N LYS A 38 10.44 5.50 0.50
CA LYS A 38 11.64 6.04 1.17
C LYS A 38 12.40 5.00 2.03
N GLY A 39 12.58 3.78 1.50
CA GLY A 39 13.30 2.71 2.20
C GLY A 39 12.54 2.10 3.39
N GLN A 40 11.24 2.37 3.52
CA GLN A 40 10.37 1.82 4.54
C GLN A 40 9.26 0.99 3.89
N LEU A 41 8.87 -0.11 4.52
CA LEU A 41 7.69 -0.88 4.19
C LEU A 41 6.56 -0.51 5.15
N PHE A 42 5.50 0.08 4.58
CA PHE A 42 4.22 0.33 5.21
C PHE A 42 3.34 -0.88 4.94
N SER A 43 2.83 -1.51 6.00
CA SER A 43 1.95 -2.67 5.90
C SER A 43 0.77 -2.48 6.82
N GLY A 44 -0.42 -2.87 6.41
CA GLY A 44 -1.57 -2.67 7.26
C GLY A 44 -2.90 -3.07 6.66
N ARG A 45 -3.93 -2.78 7.45
CA ARG A 45 -5.33 -2.93 7.08
C ARG A 45 -6.03 -1.60 7.22
N ILE A 46 -6.79 -1.21 6.20
CA ILE A 46 -7.52 0.05 6.23
C ILE A 46 -8.76 0.03 5.36
N ALA A 47 -9.78 0.79 5.75
CA ALA A 47 -10.88 1.16 4.88
C ALA A 47 -10.57 2.55 4.33
N VAL A 48 -10.37 2.67 3.02
CA VAL A 48 -9.84 3.90 2.40
C VAL A 48 -10.78 5.10 2.59
N ASN A 49 -12.10 4.88 2.69
CA ASN A 49 -13.10 5.89 2.99
C ASN A 49 -13.07 6.41 4.43
N ARG A 50 -12.38 5.72 5.36
CA ARG A 50 -12.20 6.18 6.74
C ARG A 50 -10.98 7.07 6.91
N LEU A 51 -10.18 7.24 5.86
CA LEU A 51 -9.04 8.15 5.87
C LEU A 51 -9.51 9.60 5.72
N ASN A 52 -8.85 10.51 6.44
CA ASN A 52 -9.12 11.93 6.32
C ASN A 52 -8.71 12.43 4.92
N ALA A 53 -9.61 13.11 4.21
CA ALA A 53 -9.30 13.65 2.88
C ALA A 53 -8.09 14.61 2.89
N GLY A 54 -7.88 15.33 4.00
CA GLY A 54 -6.72 16.21 4.19
C GLY A 54 -5.37 15.47 4.16
N ASP A 55 -5.36 14.17 4.45
CA ASP A 55 -4.13 13.36 4.43
C ASP A 55 -3.59 13.14 3.03
N MET A 56 -4.39 13.38 1.98
CA MET A 56 -3.96 13.20 0.59
C MET A 56 -2.78 14.11 0.20
N SER A 57 -2.61 15.23 0.90
CA SER A 57 -1.51 16.18 0.69
C SER A 57 -0.38 16.03 1.71
N THR A 58 -0.52 15.16 2.72
CA THR A 58 0.47 14.96 3.78
C THR A 58 1.37 13.78 3.45
N PRO A 59 2.66 14.00 3.10
CA PRO A 59 3.54 12.92 2.69
C PRO A 59 3.71 11.85 3.77
N GLY A 60 3.56 10.59 3.36
CA GLY A 60 3.77 9.42 4.24
C GLY A 60 2.52 8.95 4.99
N THR A 61 1.39 9.65 4.89
CA THR A 61 0.10 9.10 5.31
C THR A 61 -0.32 7.97 4.35
N VAL A 62 -1.17 7.06 4.84
CA VAL A 62 -1.64 5.95 3.99
C VAL A 62 -2.45 6.47 2.79
N LEU A 63 -3.26 7.52 2.96
CA LEU A 63 -4.03 8.08 1.85
C LEU A 63 -3.12 8.67 0.78
N PHE A 64 -2.10 9.42 1.18
CA PHE A 64 -1.06 9.92 0.28
C PHE A 64 -0.41 8.76 -0.48
N LEU A 65 0.03 7.72 0.22
CA LEU A 65 0.75 6.59 -0.37
C LEU A 65 -0.10 5.75 -1.33
N ILE A 66 -1.40 5.58 -1.05
CA ILE A 66 -2.33 4.85 -1.92
C ILE A 66 -2.66 5.67 -3.17
N ARG A 67 -2.77 6.99 -3.06
CA ARG A 67 -3.20 7.87 -4.17
C ARG A 67 -2.05 8.39 -5.03
N ARG A 68 -0.87 8.63 -4.44
CA ARG A 68 0.34 9.12 -5.12
C ARG A 68 1.25 7.96 -5.51
N THR A 69 0.74 7.07 -6.36
CA THR A 69 1.48 5.87 -6.79
C THR A 69 2.72 6.20 -7.63
N ASP A 70 2.80 7.41 -8.15
CA ASP A 70 3.96 8.02 -8.78
C ASP A 70 5.11 8.27 -7.79
N GLN A 71 4.80 8.47 -6.50
CA GLN A 71 5.79 8.82 -5.47
C GLN A 71 6.25 7.63 -4.61
N ILE A 72 5.62 6.47 -4.76
CA ILE A 72 6.03 5.24 -4.07
C ILE A 72 7.05 4.46 -4.90
N THR A 73 7.87 3.64 -4.25
CA THR A 73 8.78 2.73 -4.95
C THR A 73 7.96 1.60 -5.59
N GLU A 74 7.27 0.82 -4.75
CA GLU A 74 6.32 -0.21 -5.18
C GLU A 74 5.19 -0.32 -4.16
N GLY A 75 4.04 -0.85 -4.58
CA GLY A 75 2.95 -1.09 -3.65
C GLY A 75 1.87 -1.98 -4.22
N VAL A 76 1.25 -2.74 -3.32
CA VAL A 76 0.20 -3.70 -3.62
C VAL A 76 -0.89 -3.65 -2.56
N TRP A 77 -2.08 -4.09 -2.94
CA TRP A 77 -3.22 -4.24 -2.07
C TRP A 77 -4.01 -5.50 -2.40
N ARG A 78 -4.84 -5.96 -1.47
CA ARG A 78 -5.89 -6.96 -1.70
C ARG A 78 -7.08 -6.68 -0.80
N LEU A 79 -8.22 -7.30 -1.08
CA LEU A 79 -9.34 -7.28 -0.14
C LEU A 79 -8.95 -8.03 1.14
N SER A 80 -9.26 -7.44 2.30
CA SER A 80 -9.07 -8.11 3.58
C SER A 80 -10.19 -9.12 3.83
N ALA A 81 -9.87 -10.23 4.49
CA ALA A 81 -10.88 -11.17 5.01
C ALA A 81 -11.55 -10.66 6.31
N GLY A 82 -11.11 -9.51 6.84
CA GLY A 82 -11.59 -8.92 8.09
C GLY A 82 -10.45 -8.43 8.98
N GLY A 83 -10.74 -8.24 10.27
CA GLY A 83 -9.76 -7.87 11.29
C GLY A 83 -9.62 -6.37 11.54
N GLU A 84 -8.74 -6.05 12.49
CA GLU A 84 -8.53 -4.68 12.96
C GLU A 84 -7.76 -3.83 11.95
N THR A 85 -8.12 -2.55 11.88
CA THR A 85 -7.40 -1.55 11.11
C THR A 85 -6.14 -1.11 11.85
N GLY A 86 -5.05 -0.96 11.12
CA GLY A 86 -3.78 -0.55 11.69
C GLY A 86 -2.69 -0.50 10.64
N VAL A 87 -1.63 0.24 10.92
CA VAL A 87 -0.50 0.44 10.02
C VAL A 87 0.78 0.24 10.80
N VAL A 88 1.63 -0.63 10.28
CA VAL A 88 2.97 -0.87 10.79
C VAL A 88 3.96 -0.37 9.75
N ARG A 89 4.98 0.34 10.23
CA ARG A 89 6.12 0.79 9.42
C ARG A 89 7.36 0.05 9.89
N ARG A 90 8.10 -0.55 8.96
CA ARG A 90 9.38 -1.19 9.23
C ARG A 90 10.41 -0.86 8.15
N PRO A 91 11.72 -0.92 8.43
CA PRO A 91 12.74 -0.80 7.40
C PRO A 91 12.52 -1.82 6.28
N TRP A 92 12.68 -1.38 5.03
CA TRP A 92 12.68 -2.29 3.88
C TRP A 92 14.04 -2.96 3.79
N GLN A 93 14.07 -4.27 4.07
CA GLN A 93 15.26 -5.10 3.91
C GLN A 93 15.25 -5.70 2.49
N LYS A 94 16.34 -5.47 1.76
CA LYS A 94 16.53 -5.89 0.37
C LYS A 94 16.93 -7.35 0.26
#